data_AF-A0A974WPF5-F1
#
_entry.id   AF-A0A974WPF5-F1
#
_cell.length_a   1.000
_cell.length_b   1.000
_cell.length_c   1.000
_cell.angle_alpha   90.00
_cell.angle_beta   90.00
_cell.angle_gamma   90.00
#
_symmetry.space_group_name_H-M   'P 1'
#
loop_
_entity.id
_entity.type
_entity.pdbx_description
1 polymer ?
#
loop_
_entity_poly.entity_id
_entity_poly.type
_entity_poly.pdbx_seq_one_letter_code
_entity_poly.pdbx_strand_id
1 'polypeptide(L)'
;MFIIKVIFYFIFIFLKFNFLFKKINFKKYKNFFNFKKILICLNCHNNNYYNNINNIFFYKSPIIFNQNLNYLIYSIYLYKKFKRNSIYMNIISNYLNFIDIFNLSLLLKCY
;
A
#
# COMPACT_ATOMS: atom_id res chain seq x y z
N MET A 1 -10.71 -33.47 -41.50
CA MET A 1 -11.43 -32.57 -40.55
C MET A 1 -11.02 -32.75 -39.08
N PHE A 2 -10.59 -33.94 -38.65
CA PHE A 2 -10.20 -34.21 -37.26
C PHE A 2 -8.93 -33.47 -36.81
N ILE A 3 -7.88 -33.48 -37.64
CA ILE A 3 -6.57 -32.84 -37.35
C ILE A 3 -6.72 -31.33 -37.11
N ILE A 4 -7.56 -30.65 -37.89
CA ILE A 4 -7.84 -29.22 -37.75
C ILE A 4 -8.49 -28.93 -36.39
N LYS A 5 -9.43 -29.77 -35.93
CA LYS A 5 -10.06 -29.61 -34.60
C LYS A 5 -9.04 -29.75 -33.46
N VAL A 6 -8.08 -30.67 -33.59
CA VAL A 6 -7.01 -30.85 -32.58
C VAL A 6 -6.12 -29.60 -32.52
N ILE A 7 -5.72 -29.05 -33.66
CA ILE A 7 -4.90 -27.83 -33.74
C ILE A 7 -5.63 -26.64 -33.09
N PHE A 8 -6.92 -26.44 -33.39
CA PHE A 8 -7.72 -25.38 -32.77
C PHE A 8 -7.84 -25.52 -31.25
N TYR A 9 -7.96 -26.75 -30.75
CA TYR A 9 -8.01 -27.02 -29.32
C TYR A 9 -6.71 -26.64 -28.60
N PHE A 10 -5.56 -26.96 -29.19
CA PHE A 10 -4.25 -26.56 -28.64
C PHE A 10 -4.05 -25.04 -28.64
N ILE A 11 -4.48 -24.34 -29.69
CA ILE A 11 -4.43 -22.86 -29.75
C ILE A 11 -5.29 -22.26 -28.63
N PHE A 12 -6.50 -22.80 -28.42
CA PHE A 12 -7.39 -22.33 -27.37
C PHE A 12 -6.80 -22.51 -25.96
N ILE A 13 -6.17 -23.66 -25.70
CA ILE A 13 -5.45 -23.91 -24.43
C ILE A 13 -4.32 -22.92 -24.26
N PHE A 14 -3.50 -22.70 -25.29
CA PHE A 14 -2.37 -21.78 -25.24
C PHE A 14 -2.80 -20.34 -24.94
N LEU A 15 -3.87 -19.87 -25.59
CA LEU A 15 -4.46 -18.55 -25.32
C LEU A 15 -4.96 -18.41 -23.88
N LYS A 16 -5.64 -19.45 -23.36
CA LYS A 16 -6.14 -19.48 -21.98
C LYS A 16 -4.98 -19.47 -20.96
N PHE A 17 -3.90 -20.18 -21.26
CA PHE A 17 -2.69 -20.21 -20.44
C PHE A 17 -2.01 -18.84 -20.38
N ASN A 18 -1.82 -18.17 -21.53
CA ASN A 18 -1.26 -16.81 -21.57
C ASN A 18 -2.10 -15.79 -20.79
N PHE A 19 -3.43 -15.93 -20.83
CA PHE A 19 -4.33 -15.07 -20.05
C PHE A 19 -4.15 -15.28 -18.53
N LEU A 20 -4.02 -16.53 -18.07
CA LEU A 20 -3.72 -16.88 -16.68
C LEU A 20 -2.38 -16.30 -16.22
N PHE A 21 -1.32 -16.43 -17.01
CA PHE A 21 0.01 -15.89 -16.68
C PHE A 21 0.01 -14.36 -16.57
N LYS A 22 -0.68 -13.66 -17.49
CA LYS A 22 -0.86 -12.20 -17.38
C LYS A 22 -1.53 -11.82 -16.07
N LYS A 23 -2.61 -12.49 -15.68
CA LYS A 23 -3.36 -12.19 -14.44
C LYS A 23 -2.50 -12.37 -13.18
N ILE A 24 -1.66 -13.39 -13.15
CA ILE A 24 -0.73 -13.65 -12.03
C ILE A 24 0.32 -12.53 -11.93
N ASN A 25 0.92 -12.15 -13.06
CA ASN A 25 1.91 -11.07 -13.08
C ASN A 25 1.32 -9.74 -12.64
N PHE A 26 0.13 -9.37 -13.13
CA PHE A 26 -0.58 -8.16 -12.68
C PHE A 26 -0.83 -8.14 -11.15
N LYS A 27 -1.19 -9.29 -10.56
CA LYS A 27 -1.38 -9.40 -9.11
C LYS A 27 -0.07 -9.18 -8.33
N LYS A 28 1.05 -9.73 -8.81
CA LYS A 28 2.37 -9.50 -8.21
C LYS A 28 2.78 -8.02 -8.24
N TYR A 29 2.60 -7.34 -9.39
CA TYR A 29 2.92 -5.92 -9.50
C TYR A 29 2.07 -5.06 -8.55
N LYS A 30 0.77 -5.32 -8.43
CA LYS A 30 -0.12 -4.59 -7.50
C LYS A 30 0.35 -4.74 -6.04
N ASN A 31 0.74 -5.95 -5.63
CA ASN A 31 1.25 -6.20 -4.29
C ASN A 31 2.58 -5.46 -4.05
N PHE A 32 3.48 -5.43 -5.03
CA PHE A 32 4.75 -4.69 -4.95
C PHE A 32 4.54 -3.18 -4.78
N PHE A 33 3.60 -2.60 -5.52
CA PHE A 33 3.23 -1.18 -5.37
C PHE A 33 2.70 -0.86 -3.97
N ASN A 34 1.83 -1.72 -3.43
CA ASN A 34 1.32 -1.55 -2.06
C ASN A 34 2.44 -1.62 -1.02
N PHE A 35 3.40 -2.53 -1.21
CA PHE A 35 4.57 -2.66 -0.32
C PHE A 35 5.44 -1.39 -0.33
N LYS A 36 5.67 -0.79 -1.51
CA LYS A 36 6.44 0.45 -1.65
C LYS A 36 5.79 1.62 -0.92
N LYS A 37 4.45 1.72 -0.94
CA LYS A 37 3.71 2.76 -0.19
C LYS A 37 3.90 2.62 1.33
N ILE A 38 3.87 1.38 1.84
CA ILE A 38 4.05 1.09 3.28
C ILE A 38 5.49 1.45 3.72
N LEU A 39 6.49 1.15 2.89
CA LEU A 39 7.90 1.46 3.16
C LEU A 39 8.15 2.98 3.34
N ILE A 40 7.46 3.82 2.58
CA ILE A 40 7.55 5.29 2.72
C ILE A 40 7.05 5.73 4.10
N CYS A 41 5.93 5.15 4.57
CA CYS A 41 5.42 5.45 5.91
C CYS A 41 6.41 5.05 7.00
N LEU A 42 7.05 3.88 6.86
CA LEU A 42 8.08 3.44 7.80
C LEU A 42 9.28 4.39 7.79
N ASN A 43 9.75 4.87 6.64
CA ASN A 43 10.91 5.79 6.63
C ASN A 43 10.67 7.09 7.41
N CYS A 44 9.46 7.63 7.42
CA CYS A 44 9.15 8.86 8.14
C CYS A 44 8.80 8.66 9.63
N HIS A 45 8.31 7.47 9.99
CA HIS A 45 7.76 7.20 11.34
C HIS A 45 8.56 6.17 12.15
N ASN A 46 9.46 5.41 11.52
CA ASN A 46 10.26 4.33 12.12
C ASN A 46 11.62 4.81 12.63
N ASN A 47 11.77 6.12 12.78
CA ASN A 47 12.93 6.66 13.48
C ASN A 47 12.79 6.31 14.97
N ASN A 48 13.45 5.22 15.35
CA ASN A 48 13.85 4.90 16.73
C ASN A 48 14.70 6.01 17.39
N TYR A 49 14.92 7.14 16.72
CA TYR A 49 15.48 8.36 17.28
C TYR A 49 14.45 9.08 18.16
N TYR A 50 14.04 8.42 19.22
CA TYR A 50 13.96 9.16 20.47
C TYR A 50 15.36 9.73 20.74
N ASN A 51 15.46 11.05 20.90
CA ASN A 51 16.58 11.72 21.57
C ASN A 51 17.87 12.02 20.81
N ASN A 52 17.87 12.28 19.50
CA ASN A 52 18.87 13.23 18.97
C ASN A 52 18.26 14.62 18.92
N ILE A 53 18.17 15.17 20.14
CA ILE A 53 18.18 16.59 20.46
C ILE A 53 19.20 17.26 19.52
N ASN A 54 18.72 17.97 18.50
CA ASN A 54 19.35 19.11 17.81
C ASN A 54 18.78 19.43 16.42
N ASN A 55 17.79 18.69 15.90
CA ASN A 55 17.06 19.12 14.71
C ASN A 55 15.80 19.89 15.10
N ILE A 56 16.02 21.11 15.60
CA ILE A 56 15.02 22.00 16.22
C ILE A 56 13.98 22.56 15.24
N PHE A 57 14.05 22.31 13.92
CA PHE A 57 13.20 23.09 12.99
C PHE A 57 12.36 22.38 11.92
N PHE A 58 12.41 21.07 11.71
CA PHE A 58 11.64 20.51 10.58
C PHE A 58 10.96 19.19 10.92
N TYR A 59 9.68 19.31 11.28
CA TYR A 59 8.63 18.26 11.31
C TYR A 59 8.89 17.06 12.22
N LYS A 60 8.31 17.11 13.44
CA LYS A 60 8.25 15.94 14.33
C LYS A 60 7.16 14.98 13.86
N SER A 61 7.56 13.85 13.28
CA SER A 61 6.64 12.75 12.96
C SER A 61 6.13 12.08 14.25
N PRO A 62 4.81 11.88 14.41
CA PRO A 62 4.27 11.17 15.56
C PRO A 62 4.58 9.68 15.47
N ILE A 63 4.59 9.01 16.63
CA ILE A 63 4.70 7.55 16.72
C ILE A 63 3.36 6.94 16.35
N ILE A 64 3.39 5.99 15.44
CA ILE A 64 2.19 5.32 14.90
C ILE A 64 2.18 3.80 15.15
N PHE A 65 3.28 3.24 15.64
CA PHE A 65 3.38 1.83 16.03
C PHE A 65 2.53 1.54 17.26
N ASN A 66 1.94 0.34 17.29
CA ASN A 66 1.03 -0.15 18.32
C ASN A 66 -0.13 0.82 18.68
N GLN A 67 -0.50 1.72 17.76
CA GLN A 67 -1.63 2.62 17.96
C GLN A 67 -2.97 1.92 17.75
N ASN A 68 -4.03 2.50 18.31
CA ASN A 68 -5.38 1.98 18.11
C ASN A 68 -5.74 2.00 16.60
N LEU A 69 -6.14 0.84 16.07
CA LEU A 69 -6.48 0.65 14.67
C LEU A 69 -7.56 1.63 14.18
N ASN A 70 -8.62 1.84 14.97
CA ASN A 70 -9.70 2.77 14.61
C ASN A 70 -9.19 4.21 14.59
N TYR A 71 -8.31 4.56 15.53
CA TYR A 71 -7.68 5.88 15.57
C TYR A 71 -6.81 6.13 14.33
N LEU A 72 -6.01 5.14 13.90
CA LEU A 72 -5.17 5.26 12.70
C LEU A 72 -6.03 5.45 11.44
N ILE A 73 -7.04 4.60 11.25
CA ILE A 73 -7.95 4.68 10.10
C ILE A 73 -8.63 6.05 10.07
N TYR A 74 -9.20 6.48 11.20
CA TYR A 74 -9.91 7.75 11.29
C TYR A 74 -8.97 8.93 11.06
N SER A 75 -7.76 8.90 11.64
CA SER A 75 -6.76 9.97 11.47
C SER A 75 -6.32 10.13 10.02
N ILE A 76 -6.00 9.03 9.34
CA ILE A 76 -5.59 9.05 7.92
C ILE A 76 -6.76 9.54 7.05
N TYR A 77 -7.98 9.13 7.37
CA TYR A 77 -9.18 9.59 6.67
C TYR A 77 -9.43 11.09 6.82
N LEU A 78 -9.18 11.66 8.01
CA LEU A 78 -9.28 13.10 8.23
C LEU A 78 -8.24 13.90 7.43
N TYR A 79 -7.00 13.41 7.33
CA TYR A 79 -5.98 14.02 6.46
C TYR A 79 -6.42 13.96 4.98
N LYS A 80 -6.95 12.82 4.53
CA LYS A 80 -7.45 12.66 3.15
C LYS A 80 -8.56 13.67 2.83
N LYS A 81 -9.42 13.97 3.81
CA LYS A 81 -10.50 14.95 3.71
C LYS A 81 -10.07 16.40 3.98
N PHE A 82 -8.78 16.66 4.16
CA PHE A 82 -8.26 17.96 4.55
C PHE A 82 -8.90 18.53 5.84
N LYS A 83 -9.47 17.68 6.69
CA LYS A 83 -10.07 18.06 7.99
C LYS A 83 -9.04 18.12 9.11
N ARG A 84 -7.85 17.56 8.89
CA ARG A 84 -6.70 17.62 9.79
C ARG A 84 -5.54 18.27 9.03
N ASN A 85 -4.87 19.24 9.64
CA ASN A 85 -3.89 20.07 8.95
C ASN A 85 -2.50 19.41 8.94
N SER A 86 -2.05 18.97 7.76
CA SER A 86 -0.66 18.62 7.49
C SER A 86 -0.47 18.48 5.98
N ILE A 87 0.39 19.31 5.38
CA ILE A 87 0.64 19.28 3.93
C ILE A 87 1.11 17.88 3.49
N TYR A 88 2.11 17.34 4.19
CA TYR A 88 2.67 16.01 3.88
C TYR A 88 1.66 14.89 4.07
N MET A 89 0.95 14.85 5.20
CA MET A 89 -0.02 13.77 5.44
C MET A 89 -1.25 13.88 4.52
N ASN A 90 -1.66 15.08 4.13
CA ASN A 90 -2.73 15.27 3.15
C ASN A 90 -2.31 14.73 1.78
N ILE A 91 -1.09 15.02 1.34
CA ILE A 91 -0.54 14.46 0.09
C ILE A 91 -0.48 12.93 0.16
N ILE A 92 0.14 12.38 1.21
CA ILE A 92 0.33 10.92 1.37
C ILE A 92 -1.02 10.19 1.44
N SER A 93 -1.96 10.69 2.25
CA SER A 93 -3.29 10.07 2.41
C SER A 93 -4.15 10.13 1.14
N ASN A 94 -3.92 11.11 0.26
CA ASN A 94 -4.57 11.15 -1.05
C ASN A 94 -4.13 9.99 -1.96
N TYR A 95 -2.90 9.50 -1.84
CA TYR A 95 -2.41 8.33 -2.58
C TYR A 95 -2.87 6.96 -2.06
N LEU A 96 -3.55 6.92 -0.90
CA LEU A 96 -4.03 5.69 -0.27
C LEU A 96 -5.52 5.46 -0.56
N ASN A 97 -5.89 4.28 -1.04
CA ASN A 97 -7.29 3.86 -1.09
C ASN A 97 -7.74 3.34 0.27
N PHE A 98 -9.05 3.20 0.49
CA PHE A 98 -9.59 2.75 1.78
C PHE A 98 -9.01 1.39 2.24
N ILE A 99 -8.84 0.46 1.30
CA ILE A 99 -8.20 -0.85 1.56
C ILE A 99 -6.74 -0.66 1.98
N ASP A 100 -6.01 0.26 1.37
CA ASP A 100 -4.62 0.55 1.73
C ASP A 100 -4.54 1.15 3.15
N ILE A 101 -5.46 2.06 3.50
CA ILE A 101 -5.55 2.66 4.83
C ILE A 101 -5.81 1.59 5.90
N PHE A 102 -6.75 0.68 5.64
CA PHE A 102 -7.06 -0.41 6.55
C PHE A 102 -5.86 -1.34 6.75
N ASN A 103 -5.24 -1.80 5.65
CA ASN A 103 -4.08 -2.70 5.71
C ASN A 103 -2.87 -2.06 6.40
N LEU A 104 -2.60 -0.78 6.12
CA LEU A 104 -1.53 -0.02 6.78
C LEU A 104 -1.80 0.08 8.30
N SER A 105 -3.04 0.42 8.67
CA SER A 105 -3.42 0.57 10.08
C SER A 105 -3.34 -0.76 10.84
N LEU A 106 -3.70 -1.86 10.18
CA LEU A 106 -3.56 -3.21 10.75
C LEU A 106 -2.10 -3.59 10.93
N LEU A 107 -1.26 -3.34 9.92
CA LEU A 107 0.18 -3.61 9.99
C LEU A 107 0.82 -2.84 11.15
N LEU A 108 0.55 -1.54 11.27
CA LEU A 108 1.11 -0.68 12.31
C LEU A 108 0.67 -1.05 13.73
N LYS A 109 -0.51 -1.68 13.89
CA LYS A 109 -0.98 -2.18 15.20
C LYS A 109 -0.23 -3.45 15.64
N CYS A 110 0.22 -4.27 14.69
CA CYS A 110 0.90 -5.54 14.99
C CYS A 110 2.41 -5.41 15.26
N TYR A 111 2.98 -4.21 15.05
CA TYR A 111 4.34 -3.83 15.42
C TYR A 111 4.32 -3.07 16.74
#